data_AF-A0A838WAE8-F1
#
_entry.id   AF-A0A838WAE8-F1
#
_cell.length_a   1.000
_cell.length_b   1.000
_cell.length_c   1.000
_cell.angle_alpha   90.00
_cell.angle_beta   90.00
_cell.angle_gamma   90.00
#
_symmetry.space_group_name_H-M   'P 1'
#
loop_
_entity.id
_entity.type
_entity.pdbx_description
1 polymer ?
#
loop_
_entity_poly.entity_id
_entity_poly.type
_entity_poly.pdbx_seq_one_letter_code
_entity_poly.pdbx_strand_id
1 'polypeptide(L)'
;MRKSRDPESSPRGNAEKYLSYREAWARIKAAQGHGFYLEAVTIEESIISDRLIRYLLSKNAIELKDDLRQYPPFGQLIQRWKQKHPEPITSRGVDNLQEAVDRWRRRRNNIVHGLVKSNPGTATEDIDDFLWAARQAAAEGEKLADAVSQWCKKEIPRSPREARTSASEAAVTIVSISPEEHRLTRVLGQLGLSVPIHVRGRTSVADLFNQKERCGVYVLEFATGELYAGKARDVTRRFVQHWKTHDDIERIAFMRVPEAELDTAERSVIKRLEAEGKPLRNITFTRLPEGETDFDLVMSPEEQKRWRADLSFQDLSGPRLVDPVLRRKYSRRYRQFERLGSAERVIDVVRTYVDAAIPVPRRSEVAFWAVTCLPSVGMPARININWQEVFNVHGHDADLWCSIFMAESPFYEWSQERSDKLYERYLTLQPTSHRYKPGGEDQLNFYIRADEVESFVTDPEVLPAIREFNLRLMQRGPCIYGRYHCMDLADRLLDEKERAGELPTAVST
;
A
#
# COMPACT_ATOMS: atom_id res chain seq x y z
N MET A 1 0.54 11.25 -38.50
CA MET A 1 -0.04 12.36 -39.29
C MET A 1 -1.40 12.75 -38.71
N ARG A 2 -1.75 14.05 -38.74
CA ARG A 2 -2.98 14.64 -38.14
C ARG A 2 -4.24 14.19 -38.89
N LYS A 3 -5.36 13.95 -38.19
CA LYS A 3 -6.63 13.49 -38.77
C LYS A 3 -7.64 14.62 -38.98
N SER A 4 -7.55 15.71 -38.23
CA SER A 4 -8.39 16.90 -38.42
C SER A 4 -7.86 17.80 -39.53
N ARG A 5 -8.77 18.34 -40.34
CA ARG A 5 -8.48 19.50 -41.21
C ARG A 5 -8.28 20.77 -40.36
N ASP A 6 -7.61 21.78 -40.91
CA ASP A 6 -7.50 23.08 -40.24
C ASP A 6 -8.83 23.85 -40.26
N PRO A 7 -9.07 24.77 -39.31
CA PRO A 7 -10.34 25.50 -39.24
C PRO A 7 -10.38 26.61 -40.29
N GLU A 8 -11.54 26.82 -40.89
CA GLU A 8 -11.76 27.91 -41.85
C GLU A 8 -11.69 29.31 -41.19
N SER A 9 -11.86 29.38 -39.85
CA SER A 9 -11.71 30.61 -39.07
C SER A 9 -11.08 30.34 -37.71
N SER A 10 -10.35 31.33 -37.19
CA SER A 10 -9.66 31.22 -35.88
C SER A 10 -10.68 31.07 -34.73
N PRO A 11 -10.53 30.04 -33.88
CA PRO A 11 -11.48 29.78 -32.80
C PRO A 11 -11.39 30.85 -31.70
N ARG A 12 -12.55 31.27 -31.17
CA ARG A 12 -12.62 32.18 -30.01
C ARG A 12 -12.31 31.42 -28.71
N GLY A 13 -11.34 31.90 -27.92
CA GLY A 13 -10.96 31.33 -26.61
C GLY A 13 -9.64 30.56 -26.65
N ASN A 14 -9.51 29.49 -25.86
CA ASN A 14 -8.30 28.64 -25.85
C ASN A 14 -8.21 27.82 -27.16
N ALA A 15 -7.51 28.38 -28.15
CA ALA A 15 -7.38 27.83 -29.50
C ALA A 15 -6.69 26.45 -29.52
N GLU A 16 -5.67 26.25 -28.69
CA GLU A 16 -4.95 24.98 -28.61
C GLU A 16 -5.85 23.85 -28.11
N LYS A 17 -6.59 24.09 -27.01
CA LYS A 17 -7.55 23.11 -26.47
C LYS A 17 -8.67 22.80 -27.47
N TYR A 18 -9.11 23.79 -28.25
CA TYR A 18 -10.08 23.57 -29.33
C TYR A 18 -9.51 22.65 -30.42
N LEU A 19 -8.28 22.89 -30.88
CA LEU A 19 -7.63 22.08 -31.90
C LEU A 19 -7.36 20.64 -31.41
N SER A 20 -6.99 20.44 -30.14
CA SER A 20 -6.82 19.10 -29.55
C SER A 20 -8.13 18.31 -29.54
N TYR A 21 -9.24 18.94 -29.16
CA TYR A 21 -10.56 18.28 -29.19
C TYR A 21 -11.01 17.96 -30.62
N ARG A 22 -10.71 18.82 -31.59
CA ARG A 22 -11.05 18.57 -33.00
C ARG A 22 -10.26 17.40 -33.58
N GLU A 23 -8.97 17.30 -33.27
CA GLU A 23 -8.16 16.13 -33.63
C GLU A 23 -8.70 14.86 -32.95
N ALA A 24 -9.01 14.92 -31.66
CA ALA A 24 -9.55 13.78 -30.91
C ALA A 24 -10.83 13.22 -31.57
N TRP A 25 -11.80 14.07 -31.91
CA TRP A 25 -13.03 13.64 -32.59
C TRP A 25 -12.80 13.11 -34.01
N ALA A 26 -11.95 13.78 -34.80
CA ALA A 26 -11.59 13.28 -36.14
C ALA A 26 -10.93 11.91 -36.07
N ARG A 27 -10.12 11.68 -35.03
CA ARG A 27 -9.38 10.43 -34.81
C ARG A 27 -10.27 9.31 -34.31
N ILE A 28 -11.22 9.59 -33.42
CA ILE A 28 -12.27 8.62 -33.04
C ILE A 28 -13.02 8.14 -34.29
N LYS A 29 -13.46 9.06 -35.15
CA LYS A 29 -14.18 8.70 -36.39
C LYS A 29 -13.33 7.88 -37.36
N ALA A 30 -12.07 8.27 -37.55
CA ALA A 30 -11.17 7.50 -38.39
C ALA A 30 -10.89 6.11 -37.81
N ALA A 31 -10.64 6.01 -36.50
CA ALA A 31 -10.37 4.76 -35.81
C ALA A 31 -11.56 3.79 -35.92
N GLN A 32 -12.77 4.25 -35.60
CA GLN A 32 -13.98 3.42 -35.75
C GLN A 32 -14.24 3.01 -37.21
N GLY A 33 -14.02 3.91 -38.18
CA GLY A 33 -14.19 3.60 -39.60
C GLY A 33 -13.21 2.57 -40.16
N HIS A 34 -12.03 2.42 -39.53
CA HIS A 34 -10.99 1.46 -39.93
C HIS A 34 -10.87 0.26 -38.97
N GLY A 35 -11.79 0.11 -38.01
CA GLY A 35 -11.78 -1.02 -37.06
C GLY A 35 -10.82 -0.91 -35.87
N PHE A 36 -10.21 0.25 -35.64
CA PHE A 36 -9.30 0.50 -34.50
C PHE A 36 -10.07 0.90 -33.22
N TYR A 37 -10.94 0.02 -32.73
CA TYR A 37 -11.85 0.35 -31.64
C TYR A 37 -11.14 0.64 -30.29
N LEU A 38 -9.98 0.02 -30.03
CA LEU A 38 -9.19 0.28 -28.81
C LEU A 38 -8.59 1.70 -28.77
N GLU A 39 -8.21 2.24 -29.94
CA GLU A 39 -7.77 3.64 -30.05
C GLU A 39 -8.93 4.58 -29.75
N ALA A 40 -10.11 4.31 -30.33
CA ALA A 40 -11.31 5.12 -30.12
C ALA A 40 -11.69 5.21 -28.62
N VAL A 41 -11.80 4.07 -27.91
CA VAL A 41 -12.20 4.07 -26.49
C VAL A 41 -11.21 4.77 -25.57
N THR A 42 -9.92 4.73 -25.91
CA THR A 42 -8.87 5.42 -25.14
C THR A 42 -9.02 6.94 -25.27
N ILE A 43 -9.30 7.43 -26.48
CA ILE A 43 -9.52 8.86 -26.73
C ILE A 43 -10.84 9.33 -26.11
N GLU A 44 -11.89 8.51 -26.17
CA GLU A 44 -13.19 8.77 -25.55
C GLU A 44 -13.08 8.93 -24.02
N GLU A 45 -12.33 8.07 -23.33
CA GLU A 45 -12.06 8.21 -21.89
C GLU A 45 -11.32 9.52 -21.58
N SER A 46 -10.33 9.89 -22.39
CA SER A 46 -9.56 11.12 -22.22
C SER A 46 -10.47 12.35 -22.29
N ILE A 47 -11.41 12.37 -23.25
CA ILE A 47 -12.43 13.42 -23.37
C ILE A 47 -13.31 13.46 -22.12
N ILE A 48 -13.87 12.32 -21.70
CA ILE A 48 -14.76 12.28 -20.53
C ILE A 48 -14.02 12.73 -19.28
N SER A 49 -12.80 12.24 -19.06
CA SER A 49 -11.97 12.58 -17.91
C SER A 49 -11.67 14.07 -17.84
N ASP A 50 -11.22 14.71 -18.94
CA ASP A 50 -10.97 16.16 -18.98
C ASP A 50 -12.24 16.97 -18.67
N ARG A 51 -13.40 16.53 -19.17
CA ARG A 51 -14.69 17.20 -18.88
C ARG A 51 -15.08 17.06 -17.41
N LEU A 52 -14.91 15.89 -16.81
CA LEU A 52 -15.19 15.65 -15.40
C LEU A 52 -14.22 16.40 -14.49
N ILE A 53 -12.93 16.41 -14.81
CA ILE A 53 -11.91 17.17 -14.08
C ILE A 53 -12.31 18.65 -14.05
N ARG A 54 -12.64 19.22 -15.21
CA ARG A 54 -13.04 20.63 -15.27
C ARG A 54 -14.30 20.91 -14.44
N TYR A 55 -15.30 20.03 -14.50
CA TYR A 55 -16.51 20.16 -13.69
C TYR A 55 -16.19 20.08 -12.20
N LEU A 56 -15.44 19.06 -11.77
CA LEU A 56 -15.11 18.85 -10.37
C LEU A 56 -14.23 19.97 -9.81
N LEU A 57 -13.32 20.54 -10.62
CA LEU A 57 -12.58 21.76 -10.28
C LEU A 57 -13.54 22.94 -10.08
N SER A 58 -14.50 23.15 -10.98
CA SER A 58 -15.48 24.23 -10.86
C SER A 58 -16.39 24.11 -9.62
N LYS A 59 -16.48 22.91 -9.04
CA LYS A 59 -17.25 22.61 -7.82
C LYS A 59 -16.35 22.40 -6.59
N ASN A 60 -15.05 22.75 -6.66
CA ASN A 60 -14.06 22.57 -5.59
C ASN A 60 -14.04 21.15 -5.01
N ALA A 61 -14.30 20.14 -5.84
CA ALA A 61 -14.33 18.74 -5.45
C ALA A 61 -12.97 18.05 -5.61
N ILE A 62 -12.10 18.68 -6.39
CA ILE A 62 -10.70 18.33 -6.63
C ILE A 62 -9.92 19.65 -6.76
N GLU A 63 -8.61 19.64 -6.55
CA GLU A 63 -7.74 20.80 -6.73
C GLU A 63 -6.59 20.45 -7.69
N LEU A 64 -6.18 21.43 -8.51
CA LEU A 64 -4.99 21.32 -9.37
C LEU A 64 -3.75 21.60 -8.50
N LYS A 65 -2.79 20.67 -8.51
CA LYS A 65 -1.44 20.93 -7.99
C LYS A 65 -0.64 21.64 -9.08
N ASP A 66 0.26 22.54 -8.70
CA ASP A 66 1.04 23.36 -9.64
C ASP A 66 2.07 22.59 -10.47
N ASP A 67 2.23 21.28 -10.28
CA ASP A 67 3.13 20.51 -11.12
C ASP A 67 2.59 19.12 -11.50
N LEU A 68 2.76 18.82 -12.79
CA LEU A 68 2.59 17.54 -13.48
C LEU A 68 1.23 16.84 -13.33
N ARG A 69 0.32 17.04 -14.31
CA ARG A 69 -0.77 16.16 -14.83
C ARG A 69 -1.29 14.95 -13.99
N GLN A 70 -1.23 14.96 -12.67
CA GLN A 70 -1.65 13.88 -11.78
C GLN A 70 -3.14 14.04 -11.48
N TYR A 71 -3.96 13.72 -12.48
CA TYR A 71 -5.39 13.68 -12.30
C TYR A 71 -5.79 12.37 -11.60
N PRO A 72 -6.87 12.39 -10.78
CA PRO A 72 -7.39 11.17 -10.21
C PRO A 72 -7.74 10.12 -11.28
N PRO A 73 -7.57 8.81 -10.99
CA PRO A 73 -8.01 7.74 -11.88
C PRO A 73 -9.48 7.89 -12.29
N PHE A 74 -9.84 7.47 -13.51
CA PHE A 74 -11.17 7.67 -14.09
C PHE A 74 -12.32 7.16 -13.18
N GLY A 75 -12.13 6.03 -12.51
CA GLY A 75 -13.09 5.52 -11.52
C GLY A 75 -13.30 6.46 -10.33
N GLN A 76 -12.25 7.13 -9.84
CA GLN A 76 -12.37 8.12 -8.77
C GLN A 76 -13.03 9.42 -9.26
N LEU A 77 -12.82 9.82 -10.53
CA LEU A 77 -13.52 10.96 -11.12
C LEU A 77 -15.03 10.72 -11.16
N ILE A 78 -15.48 9.52 -11.56
CA ILE A 78 -16.89 9.15 -11.57
C ILE A 78 -17.47 9.07 -10.15
N GLN A 79 -16.74 8.53 -9.18
CA GLN A 79 -17.19 8.50 -7.78
C GLN A 79 -17.36 9.90 -7.20
N ARG A 80 -16.38 10.79 -7.39
CA ARG A 80 -16.49 12.19 -6.97
C ARG A 80 -17.61 12.93 -7.72
N TRP A 81 -17.82 12.62 -9.00
CA TRP A 81 -18.93 13.17 -9.78
C TRP A 81 -20.30 12.76 -9.22
N LYS A 82 -20.50 11.48 -8.91
CA LYS A 82 -21.72 10.98 -8.24
C LYS A 82 -21.91 11.60 -6.86
N GLN A 83 -20.84 11.72 -6.06
CA GLN A 83 -20.92 12.34 -4.72
C GLN A 83 -21.30 13.83 -4.79
N LYS A 84 -20.79 14.56 -5.79
CA LYS A 84 -21.08 15.99 -5.96
C LYS A 84 -22.37 16.27 -6.69
N HIS A 85 -22.92 15.30 -7.40
CA HIS A 85 -24.18 15.42 -8.11
C HIS A 85 -24.96 14.11 -7.91
N PRO A 86 -25.61 13.89 -6.76
CA PRO A 86 -26.23 12.60 -6.43
C PRO A 86 -27.43 12.27 -7.31
N GLU A 87 -28.12 13.28 -7.85
CA GLU A 87 -29.30 13.10 -8.71
C GLU A 87 -28.92 12.65 -10.13
N PRO A 88 -29.71 11.74 -10.75
CA PRO A 88 -29.49 11.28 -12.11
C PRO A 88 -29.44 12.42 -13.12
N ILE A 89 -28.35 12.45 -13.91
CA ILE A 89 -28.16 13.47 -14.94
C ILE A 89 -28.73 12.97 -16.28
N THR A 90 -29.68 13.73 -16.83
CA THR A 90 -30.19 13.49 -18.18
C THR A 90 -29.50 14.37 -19.22
N SER A 91 -28.87 13.77 -20.23
CA SER A 91 -28.21 14.49 -21.33
C SER A 91 -28.23 13.69 -22.62
N ARG A 92 -28.54 14.34 -23.74
CA ARG A 92 -28.53 13.73 -25.10
C ARG A 92 -29.30 12.39 -25.19
N GLY A 93 -30.42 12.27 -24.48
CA GLY A 93 -31.25 11.06 -24.49
C GLY A 93 -30.73 9.92 -23.62
N VAL A 94 -29.76 10.18 -22.73
CA VAL A 94 -29.32 9.26 -21.67
C VAL A 94 -29.93 9.71 -20.35
N ASP A 95 -30.80 8.89 -19.75
CA ASP A 95 -31.56 9.26 -18.54
C ASP A 95 -30.70 9.38 -17.28
N ASN A 96 -29.73 8.48 -17.12
CA ASN A 96 -28.74 8.51 -16.05
C ASN A 96 -27.34 8.42 -16.63
N LEU A 97 -26.79 9.57 -16.98
CA LEU A 97 -25.49 9.70 -17.61
C LEU A 97 -24.35 9.18 -16.73
N GLN A 98 -24.44 9.35 -15.41
CA GLN A 98 -23.39 8.92 -14.47
C GLN A 98 -23.30 7.41 -14.37
N GLU A 99 -24.45 6.73 -14.33
CA GLU A 99 -24.49 5.28 -14.32
C GLU A 99 -24.11 4.69 -15.68
N ALA A 100 -24.53 5.33 -16.78
CA ALA A 100 -24.11 4.93 -18.12
C ALA A 100 -22.59 5.02 -18.30
N VAL A 101 -21.96 6.10 -17.81
CA VAL A 101 -20.50 6.28 -17.84
C VAL A 101 -19.76 5.27 -16.94
N ASP A 102 -20.26 4.96 -15.74
CA ASP A 102 -19.62 3.94 -14.89
C ASP A 102 -19.76 2.53 -15.49
N ARG A 103 -20.91 2.20 -16.07
CA ARG A 103 -21.13 0.94 -16.79
C ARG A 103 -20.18 0.83 -17.98
N TRP A 104 -20.08 1.90 -18.77
CA TRP A 104 -19.15 1.96 -19.89
C TRP A 104 -17.70 1.85 -19.44
N ARG A 105 -17.28 2.50 -18.34
CA ARG A 105 -15.94 2.34 -17.77
C ARG A 105 -15.60 0.87 -17.50
N ARG A 106 -16.53 0.09 -16.95
CA ARG A 106 -16.30 -1.34 -16.67
C ARG A 106 -16.12 -2.13 -17.97
N ARG A 107 -16.99 -1.92 -18.97
CA ARG A 107 -16.87 -2.52 -20.30
C ARG A 107 -15.56 -2.15 -20.98
N ARG A 108 -15.19 -0.87 -20.93
CA ARG A 108 -13.93 -0.33 -21.45
C ARG A 108 -12.72 -0.97 -20.78
N ASN A 109 -12.70 -1.06 -19.44
CA ASN A 109 -11.63 -1.74 -18.71
C ASN A 109 -11.50 -3.21 -19.14
N ASN A 110 -12.63 -3.90 -19.38
CA ASN A 110 -12.61 -5.27 -19.87
C ASN A 110 -11.97 -5.37 -21.25
N ILE A 111 -12.34 -4.53 -22.23
CA ILE A 111 -11.73 -4.60 -23.57
C ILE A 111 -10.28 -4.09 -23.61
N VAL A 112 -9.89 -3.12 -22.77
CA VAL A 112 -8.51 -2.64 -22.73
C VAL A 112 -7.56 -3.69 -22.14
N HIS A 113 -8.06 -4.56 -21.27
CA HIS A 113 -7.26 -5.60 -20.63
C HIS A 113 -7.50 -7.01 -21.17
N GLY A 114 -8.61 -7.26 -21.86
CA GLY A 114 -9.17 -8.59 -22.13
C GLY A 114 -8.77 -9.23 -23.46
N LEU A 115 -8.10 -8.52 -24.38
CA LEU A 115 -7.70 -9.10 -25.68
C LEU A 115 -6.82 -10.36 -25.52
N VAL A 116 -6.02 -10.39 -24.46
CA VAL A 116 -5.11 -11.51 -24.15
C VAL A 116 -5.36 -12.08 -22.75
N LYS A 117 -5.92 -11.30 -21.82
CA LYS A 117 -6.10 -11.75 -20.43
C LYS A 117 -7.38 -12.55 -20.29
N SER A 118 -7.26 -13.79 -19.81
CA SER A 118 -8.37 -14.61 -19.33
C SER A 118 -8.16 -15.02 -17.87
N ASN A 119 -9.24 -15.38 -17.17
CA ASN A 119 -9.09 -15.98 -15.85
C ASN A 119 -8.41 -17.35 -15.99
N PRO A 120 -7.52 -17.74 -15.07
CA PRO A 120 -6.88 -19.05 -15.11
C PRO A 120 -7.94 -20.17 -15.19
N GLY A 121 -7.92 -20.95 -16.26
CA GLY A 121 -8.84 -22.08 -16.48
C GLY A 121 -10.12 -21.77 -17.27
N THR A 122 -10.34 -20.53 -17.72
CA THR A 122 -11.42 -20.20 -18.67
C THR A 122 -10.83 -19.98 -20.06
N ALA A 123 -11.50 -20.48 -21.09
CA ALA A 123 -11.14 -20.13 -22.47
C ALA A 123 -11.14 -18.61 -22.62
N THR A 124 -10.13 -18.07 -23.31
CA THR A 124 -10.13 -16.67 -23.71
C THR A 124 -11.39 -16.39 -24.53
N GLU A 125 -11.99 -15.21 -24.32
CA GLU A 125 -13.15 -14.76 -25.10
C GLU A 125 -12.85 -14.93 -26.58
N ASP A 126 -13.85 -15.38 -27.35
CA ASP A 126 -13.71 -15.52 -28.78
C ASP A 126 -13.28 -14.18 -29.40
N ILE A 127 -12.37 -14.22 -30.36
CA ILE A 127 -11.77 -13.00 -30.91
C ILE A 127 -12.81 -12.13 -31.63
N ASP A 128 -13.78 -12.74 -32.29
CA ASP A 128 -14.83 -12.01 -33.00
C ASP A 128 -15.84 -11.41 -32.01
N ASP A 129 -16.16 -12.13 -30.93
CA ASP A 129 -16.97 -11.62 -29.82
C ASP A 129 -16.29 -10.44 -29.12
N PHE A 130 -14.97 -10.55 -28.86
CA PHE A 130 -14.18 -9.48 -28.28
C PHE A 130 -14.15 -8.24 -29.18
N LEU A 131 -13.89 -8.42 -30.48
CA LEU A 131 -13.86 -7.33 -31.45
C LEU A 131 -15.24 -6.69 -31.62
N TRP A 132 -16.32 -7.48 -31.54
CA TRP A 132 -17.68 -6.98 -31.51
C TRP A 132 -17.94 -6.16 -30.25
N ALA A 133 -17.54 -6.64 -29.07
CA ALA A 133 -17.65 -5.91 -27.81
C ALA A 133 -16.85 -4.60 -27.83
N ALA A 134 -15.65 -4.61 -28.40
CA ALA A 134 -14.82 -3.41 -28.58
C ALA A 134 -15.50 -2.39 -29.50
N ARG A 135 -16.12 -2.84 -30.60
CA ARG A 135 -16.92 -2.00 -31.50
C ARG A 135 -18.11 -1.36 -30.78
N GLN A 136 -18.85 -2.15 -30.00
CA GLN A 136 -20.00 -1.64 -29.23
C GLN A 136 -19.55 -0.61 -28.19
N ALA A 137 -18.45 -0.89 -27.47
CA ALA A 137 -17.90 0.02 -26.48
C ALA A 137 -17.42 1.34 -27.12
N ALA A 138 -16.79 1.31 -28.29
CA ALA A 138 -16.41 2.54 -29.01
C ALA A 138 -17.65 3.34 -29.42
N ALA A 139 -18.67 2.69 -29.99
CA ALA A 139 -19.91 3.36 -30.40
C ALA A 139 -20.68 3.97 -29.20
N GLU A 140 -20.70 3.27 -28.05
CA GLU A 140 -21.30 3.76 -26.80
C GLU A 140 -20.47 4.89 -26.18
N GLY A 141 -19.15 4.75 -26.14
CA GLY A 141 -18.22 5.71 -25.56
C GLY A 141 -18.23 7.04 -26.31
N GLU A 142 -18.34 7.02 -27.64
CA GLU A 142 -18.52 8.22 -28.45
C GLU A 142 -19.78 9.01 -28.03
N LYS A 143 -20.91 8.32 -27.88
CA LYS A 143 -22.19 8.93 -27.46
C LYS A 143 -22.07 9.53 -26.05
N LEU A 144 -21.44 8.81 -25.13
CA LEU A 144 -21.24 9.27 -23.75
C LEU A 144 -20.27 10.45 -23.67
N ALA A 145 -19.21 10.45 -24.47
CA ALA A 145 -18.24 11.54 -24.55
C ALA A 145 -18.88 12.84 -25.06
N ASP A 146 -19.80 12.78 -26.05
CA ASP A 146 -20.60 13.95 -26.44
C ASP A 146 -21.57 14.35 -25.33
N ALA A 147 -22.32 13.40 -24.77
CA ALA A 147 -23.31 13.68 -23.73
C ALA A 147 -22.71 14.35 -22.49
N VAL A 148 -21.56 13.88 -22.01
CA VAL A 148 -20.79 14.50 -20.90
C VAL A 148 -20.24 15.86 -21.32
N SER A 149 -19.72 16.00 -22.55
CA SER A 149 -19.21 17.27 -23.05
C SER A 149 -20.31 18.35 -23.12
N GLN A 150 -21.52 18.00 -23.56
CA GLN A 150 -22.65 18.93 -23.61
C GLN A 150 -23.16 19.27 -22.22
N TRP A 151 -23.26 18.27 -21.33
CA TRP A 151 -23.67 18.50 -19.95
C TRP A 151 -22.68 19.42 -19.20
N CYS A 152 -21.38 19.14 -19.22
CA CYS A 152 -20.38 20.00 -18.58
C CYS A 152 -20.36 21.44 -19.14
N LYS A 153 -20.70 21.64 -20.42
CA LYS A 153 -20.83 22.99 -21.00
C LYS A 153 -22.00 23.77 -20.43
N LYS A 154 -23.10 23.09 -20.06
CA LYS A 154 -24.26 23.72 -19.42
C LYS A 154 -24.00 24.05 -17.95
N GLU A 155 -23.32 23.15 -17.24
CA GLU A 155 -23.11 23.26 -15.79
C GLU A 155 -22.01 24.23 -15.35
N ILE A 156 -21.15 24.67 -16.28
CA ILE A 156 -20.01 25.54 -15.98
C ILE A 156 -20.18 26.86 -16.74
N PRO A 157 -20.73 27.92 -16.11
CA PRO A 157 -20.85 29.23 -16.73
C PRO A 157 -19.47 29.83 -17.07
N ARG A 158 -19.41 30.70 -18.08
CA ARG A 158 -18.21 31.52 -18.36
C ARG A 158 -18.07 32.57 -17.26
N SER A 159 -16.91 32.64 -16.60
CA SER A 159 -16.62 33.47 -15.41
C SER A 159 -16.77 35.00 -15.64
N PRO A 160 -17.32 35.76 -14.67
CA PRO A 160 -17.04 37.18 -14.43
C PRO A 160 -16.05 37.41 -13.26
N ARG A 161 -15.21 38.46 -13.37
CA ARG A 161 -14.08 38.85 -12.49
C ARG A 161 -14.51 39.68 -11.25
N GLU A 162 -13.72 39.53 -10.18
CA GLU A 162 -13.41 40.46 -9.06
C GLU A 162 -14.50 40.87 -8.03
N ALA A 163 -14.32 40.46 -6.77
CA ALA A 163 -14.44 41.31 -5.55
C ALA A 163 -14.29 40.45 -4.27
N ARG A 164 -13.34 40.78 -3.38
CA ARG A 164 -13.45 40.57 -1.92
C ARG A 164 -12.35 41.32 -1.15
N THR A 165 -12.80 42.23 -0.29
CA THR A 165 -12.03 42.89 0.79
C THR A 165 -12.90 42.90 2.07
N SER A 166 -12.25 42.71 3.23
CA SER A 166 -12.59 43.13 4.62
C SER A 166 -13.23 42.19 5.68
N ALA A 167 -12.76 42.42 6.92
CA ALA A 167 -13.25 42.13 8.30
C ALA A 167 -12.86 40.80 9.01
N SER A 168 -12.55 40.69 10.33
CA SER A 168 -12.07 41.57 11.44
C SER A 168 -11.71 40.69 12.68
N GLU A 169 -10.98 41.23 13.67
CA GLU A 169 -10.52 40.63 14.96
C GLU A 169 -11.60 40.45 16.07
N ALA A 170 -11.37 39.53 17.03
CA ALA A 170 -11.88 39.57 18.42
C ALA A 170 -11.10 38.64 19.41
N ALA A 171 -10.97 39.06 20.68
CA ALA A 171 -10.09 38.56 21.77
C ALA A 171 -10.63 37.37 22.60
N VAL A 172 -9.77 36.69 23.39
CA VAL A 172 -10.11 35.55 24.29
C VAL A 172 -9.47 35.67 25.70
N THR A 173 -10.25 35.29 26.72
CA THR A 173 -9.96 35.31 28.18
C THR A 173 -9.40 33.96 28.70
N ILE A 174 -8.57 33.98 29.77
CA ILE A 174 -7.83 32.82 30.34
C ILE A 174 -8.58 32.17 31.54
N VAL A 175 -8.58 30.83 31.61
CA VAL A 175 -9.08 29.99 32.75
C VAL A 175 -7.94 29.08 33.28
N SER A 176 -7.96 28.74 34.58
CA SER A 176 -6.91 28.02 35.33
C SER A 176 -6.76 26.52 34.97
N ILE A 177 -5.52 26.01 35.08
CA ILE A 177 -5.06 24.70 34.56
C ILE A 177 -4.52 23.81 35.72
N SER A 178 -4.76 22.49 35.68
CA SER A 178 -4.42 21.50 36.73
C SER A 178 -2.91 21.18 36.88
N PRO A 179 -2.44 20.53 37.97
CA PRO A 179 -1.02 20.23 38.20
C PRO A 179 -0.37 19.26 37.19
N GLU A 180 -1.14 18.30 36.67
CA GLU A 180 -0.67 17.33 35.69
C GLU A 180 -0.54 17.94 34.28
N GLU A 181 -1.49 18.80 33.92
CA GLU A 181 -1.37 19.65 32.72
C GLU A 181 -0.15 20.56 32.80
N HIS A 182 0.14 21.15 33.96
CA HIS A 182 1.36 21.94 34.15
C HIS A 182 2.63 21.13 33.85
N ARG A 183 2.66 19.83 34.16
CA ARG A 183 3.82 18.97 33.88
C ARG A 183 3.95 18.64 32.40
N LEU A 184 2.85 18.28 31.71
CA LEU A 184 2.87 18.00 30.27
C LEU A 184 3.22 19.26 29.46
N THR A 185 2.63 20.42 29.79
CA THR A 185 2.96 21.70 29.16
C THR A 185 4.43 22.06 29.38
N ARG A 186 5.00 21.76 30.55
CA ARG A 186 6.43 21.98 30.82
C ARG A 186 7.34 21.07 29.99
N VAL A 187 7.01 19.77 29.86
CA VAL A 187 7.78 18.81 29.05
C VAL A 187 7.74 19.17 27.57
N LEU A 188 6.54 19.46 27.04
CA LEU A 188 6.37 19.87 25.64
C LEU A 188 7.05 21.22 25.36
N GLY A 189 7.00 22.16 26.31
CA GLY A 189 7.71 23.43 26.22
C GLY A 189 9.23 23.30 26.21
N GLN A 190 9.80 22.38 27.00
CA GLN A 190 11.25 22.06 26.96
C GLN A 190 11.69 21.49 25.61
N LEU A 191 10.77 20.88 24.86
CA LEU A 191 10.98 20.34 23.51
C LEU A 191 10.70 21.35 22.39
N GLY A 192 10.34 22.60 22.73
CA GLY A 192 10.02 23.64 21.75
C GLY A 192 8.63 23.52 21.11
N LEU A 193 7.77 22.61 21.59
CA LEU A 193 6.37 22.55 21.16
C LEU A 193 5.56 23.68 21.79
N SER A 194 4.57 24.17 21.03
CA SER A 194 3.58 25.11 21.52
C SER A 194 2.84 24.55 22.74
N VAL A 195 2.25 25.45 23.53
CA VAL A 195 1.25 25.05 24.54
C VAL A 195 0.17 24.21 23.84
N PRO A 196 -0.23 23.04 24.39
CA PRO A 196 -1.28 22.21 23.80
C PRO A 196 -2.59 22.98 23.64
N ILE A 197 -3.13 22.99 22.42
CA ILE A 197 -4.38 23.65 22.06
C ILE A 197 -5.49 22.61 22.05
N HIS A 198 -6.61 22.90 22.70
CA HIS A 198 -7.79 22.02 22.69
C HIS A 198 -8.48 21.99 21.32
N VAL A 199 -8.71 20.80 20.79
CA VAL A 199 -9.20 20.58 19.42
C VAL A 199 -10.32 19.55 19.31
N ARG A 200 -10.78 18.96 20.42
CA ARG A 200 -11.93 18.05 20.41
C ARG A 200 -13.15 18.69 19.75
N GLY A 201 -13.79 17.95 18.85
CA GLY A 201 -14.95 18.40 18.07
C GLY A 201 -14.62 19.23 16.83
N ARG A 202 -13.35 19.57 16.57
CA ARG A 202 -12.94 20.26 15.34
C ARG A 202 -12.70 19.25 14.20
N THR A 203 -13.19 19.57 12.99
CA THR A 203 -12.90 18.77 11.78
C THR A 203 -11.61 19.22 11.07
N SER A 204 -10.98 20.31 11.53
CA SER A 204 -9.73 20.86 11.02
C SER A 204 -9.09 21.80 12.06
N VAL A 205 -7.78 22.02 11.94
CA VAL A 205 -7.01 23.02 12.71
C VAL A 205 -6.42 24.10 11.80
N ALA A 206 -6.99 24.28 10.60
CA ALA A 206 -6.50 25.24 9.60
C ALA A 206 -6.56 26.71 10.05
N ASP A 207 -7.45 27.02 10.99
CA ASP A 207 -7.56 28.31 11.66
C ASP A 207 -6.45 28.54 12.70
N LEU A 208 -5.86 27.47 13.24
CA LEU A 208 -4.80 27.56 14.27
C LEU A 208 -3.41 27.74 13.68
N PHE A 209 -3.18 27.30 12.44
CA PHE A 209 -1.85 27.31 11.81
C PHE A 209 -1.91 27.93 10.42
N ASN A 210 -1.18 29.03 10.22
CA ASN A 210 -1.08 29.72 8.93
C ASN A 210 -0.35 28.87 7.90
N GLN A 211 -0.69 29.00 6.61
CA GLN A 211 -0.16 28.15 5.53
C GLN A 211 1.38 28.16 5.40
N LYS A 212 2.04 29.26 5.78
CA LYS A 212 3.52 29.39 5.76
C LYS A 212 4.21 28.76 6.98
N GLU A 213 3.45 28.30 7.97
CA GLU A 213 3.94 27.87 9.28
C GLU A 213 3.57 26.43 9.60
N ARG A 214 3.02 25.67 8.65
CA ARG A 214 2.46 24.31 8.88
C ARG A 214 3.48 23.18 8.81
N CYS A 215 4.74 23.49 8.49
CA CYS A 215 5.82 22.52 8.41
C CYS A 215 6.49 22.37 9.78
N GLY A 216 6.44 21.19 10.37
CA GLY A 216 6.95 20.95 11.71
C GLY A 216 6.58 19.60 12.31
N VAL A 217 6.80 19.47 13.62
CA VAL A 217 6.48 18.28 14.43
C VAL A 217 5.28 18.60 15.31
N TYR A 218 4.31 17.69 15.38
CA TYR A 218 3.14 17.80 16.25
C TYR A 218 3.04 16.64 17.22
N VAL A 219 2.39 16.91 18.36
CA VAL A 219 1.96 15.92 19.34
C VAL A 219 0.46 16.04 19.51
N LEU A 220 -0.29 14.97 19.28
CA LEU A 220 -1.71 14.87 19.62
C LEU A 220 -1.86 14.22 20.99
N GLU A 221 -2.80 14.69 21.79
CA GLU A 221 -3.23 14.06 23.03
C GLU A 221 -4.66 13.54 22.86
N PHE A 222 -4.91 12.32 23.32
CA PHE A 222 -6.22 11.67 23.22
C PHE A 222 -6.92 11.60 24.57
N ALA A 223 -8.24 11.37 24.56
CA ALA A 223 -9.07 11.31 25.77
C ALA A 223 -8.61 10.23 26.77
N THR A 224 -7.90 9.21 26.29
CA THR A 224 -7.33 8.12 27.10
C THR A 224 -6.03 8.51 27.84
N GLY A 225 -5.48 9.70 27.58
CA GLY A 225 -4.18 10.14 28.10
C GLY A 225 -2.98 9.69 27.26
N GLU A 226 -3.23 8.98 26.15
CA GLU A 226 -2.21 8.61 25.17
C GLU A 226 -1.80 9.82 24.31
N LEU A 227 -0.59 9.76 23.76
CA LEU A 227 -0.05 10.80 22.87
C LEU A 227 0.27 10.23 21.49
N TYR A 228 0.26 11.02 20.42
CA TYR A 228 0.80 10.65 19.11
C TYR A 228 1.80 11.73 18.71
N ALA A 229 3.06 11.37 18.45
CA ALA A 229 4.04 12.30 17.89
C ALA A 229 4.25 12.02 16.40
N GLY A 230 4.31 13.06 15.59
CA GLY A 230 4.68 12.90 14.18
C GLY A 230 5.12 14.19 13.52
N LYS A 231 5.75 14.07 12.35
CA LYS A 231 6.10 15.19 11.48
C LYS A 231 5.01 15.48 10.46
N ALA A 232 4.96 16.72 10.00
CA ALA A 232 4.09 17.14 8.92
C ALA A 232 4.73 18.28 8.13
N ARG A 233 4.71 18.19 6.79
CA ARG A 233 4.92 19.37 5.93
C ARG A 233 3.71 20.31 5.97
N ASP A 234 2.53 19.78 6.29
CA ASP A 234 1.33 20.53 6.64
C ASP A 234 0.59 19.85 7.81
N VAL A 235 0.76 20.39 9.02
CA VAL A 235 0.13 19.90 10.26
C VAL A 235 -1.39 19.89 10.22
N THR A 236 -2.01 20.79 9.44
CA THR A 236 -3.47 20.89 9.35
C THR A 236 -4.04 19.74 8.53
N ARG A 237 -3.39 19.39 7.42
CA ARG A 237 -3.73 18.20 6.63
C ARG A 237 -3.49 16.93 7.44
N ARG A 238 -2.42 16.90 8.22
CA ARG A 238 -2.07 15.73 9.04
C ARG A 238 -3.04 15.54 10.20
N PHE A 239 -3.47 16.61 10.85
CA PHE A 239 -4.53 16.58 11.86
C PHE A 239 -5.84 16.01 11.29
N VAL A 240 -6.28 16.46 10.10
CA VAL A 240 -7.52 15.95 9.45
C VAL A 240 -7.42 14.45 9.14
N GLN A 241 -6.22 13.94 8.81
CA GLN A 241 -6.02 12.49 8.63
C GLN A 241 -6.22 11.73 9.94
N HIS A 242 -5.64 12.21 11.04
CA HIS A 242 -5.84 11.60 12.35
C HIS A 242 -7.28 11.72 12.82
N TRP A 243 -7.94 12.87 12.64
CA TRP A 243 -9.35 13.09 12.99
C TRP A 243 -10.32 12.13 12.28
N LYS A 244 -10.05 11.74 11.03
CA LYS A 244 -10.86 10.73 10.31
C LYS A 244 -10.71 9.32 10.87
N THR A 245 -9.63 9.07 11.60
CA THR A 245 -9.24 7.74 12.09
C THR A 245 -9.50 7.59 13.59
N HIS A 246 -9.38 8.69 14.33
CA HIS A 246 -9.50 8.78 15.77
C HIS A 246 -10.48 9.91 16.10
N ASP A 247 -11.56 9.57 16.78
CA ASP A 247 -12.64 10.48 17.19
C ASP A 247 -12.41 11.11 18.57
N ASP A 248 -11.36 10.69 19.26
CA ASP A 248 -11.04 11.02 20.65
C ASP A 248 -9.80 11.92 20.82
N ILE A 249 -9.41 12.65 19.76
CA ILE A 249 -8.32 13.64 19.85
C ILE A 249 -8.78 14.83 20.69
N GLU A 250 -8.10 15.08 21.80
CA GLU A 250 -8.38 16.16 22.74
C GLU A 250 -7.58 17.42 22.41
N ARG A 251 -6.26 17.29 22.23
CA ARG A 251 -5.34 18.43 22.11
C ARG A 251 -4.29 18.21 21.04
N ILE A 252 -3.73 19.31 20.54
CA ILE A 252 -2.56 19.32 19.66
C ILE A 252 -1.52 20.32 20.16
N ALA A 253 -0.27 19.89 20.25
CA ALA A 253 0.90 20.75 20.39
C ALA A 253 1.71 20.69 19.09
N PHE A 254 2.34 21.80 18.68
CA PHE A 254 3.07 21.87 17.42
C PHE A 254 4.32 22.73 17.54
N MET A 255 5.40 22.28 16.91
CA MET A 255 6.66 23.02 16.76
C MET A 255 6.97 23.15 15.28
N ARG A 256 7.21 24.36 14.80
CA ARG A 256 7.69 24.59 13.44
C ARG A 256 9.13 24.11 13.30
N VAL A 257 9.39 23.33 12.26
CA VAL A 257 10.72 22.80 11.95
C VAL A 257 10.94 22.88 10.44
N PRO A 258 12.10 23.36 9.96
CA PRO A 258 12.44 23.30 8.55
C PRO A 258 12.34 21.88 7.99
N GLU A 259 11.97 21.73 6.72
CA GLU A 259 11.75 20.41 6.11
C GLU A 259 12.96 19.47 6.24
N ALA A 260 14.17 20.02 6.11
CA ALA A 260 15.42 19.27 6.22
C ALA A 260 15.69 18.71 7.64
N GLU A 261 15.04 19.26 8.66
CA GLU A 261 15.26 18.91 10.07
C GLU A 261 14.06 18.13 10.67
N LEU A 262 12.97 17.95 9.92
CA LEU A 262 11.75 17.29 10.39
C LEU A 262 12.01 15.92 10.99
N ASP A 263 12.86 15.13 10.34
CA ASP A 263 13.13 13.76 10.76
C ASP A 263 13.94 13.71 12.05
N THR A 264 14.88 14.64 12.23
CA THR A 264 15.71 14.75 13.45
C THR A 264 14.87 15.29 14.62
N ALA A 265 14.02 16.27 14.36
CA ALA A 265 13.13 16.85 15.36
C ALA A 265 12.03 15.87 15.81
N GLU A 266 11.40 15.14 14.88
CA GLU A 266 10.40 14.12 15.18
C GLU A 266 10.98 13.02 16.08
N ARG A 267 12.18 12.54 15.74
CA ARG A 267 12.92 11.55 16.53
C ARG A 267 13.24 12.05 17.94
N SER A 268 13.66 13.30 18.07
CA SER A 268 13.98 13.91 19.37
C SER A 268 12.73 14.04 20.26
N VAL A 269 11.58 14.39 19.68
CA VAL A 269 10.30 14.48 20.37
C VAL A 269 9.81 13.10 20.83
N ILE A 270 9.86 12.08 19.96
CA ILE A 270 9.47 10.70 20.31
C ILE A 270 10.32 10.18 21.47
N LYS A 271 11.65 10.25 21.34
CA LYS A 271 12.59 9.75 22.37
C LYS A 271 12.39 10.39 23.74
N ARG A 272 12.06 11.69 23.78
CA ARG A 272 11.82 12.39 25.05
C ARG A 272 10.47 12.01 25.67
N LEU A 273 9.42 11.85 24.87
CA LEU A 273 8.12 11.40 25.37
C LEU A 273 8.19 9.97 25.92
N GLU A 274 9.01 9.10 25.32
CA GLU A 274 9.31 7.76 25.84
C GLU A 274 10.08 7.80 27.15
N ALA A 275 11.12 8.65 27.26
CA ALA A 275 11.92 8.79 28.49
C ALA A 275 11.11 9.32 29.69
N GLU A 276 10.03 10.06 29.44
CA GLU A 276 9.08 10.54 30.46
C GLU A 276 7.97 9.50 30.77
N GLY A 277 8.01 8.33 30.13
CA GLY A 277 7.10 7.21 30.36
C GLY A 277 5.67 7.41 29.81
N LYS A 278 5.49 8.19 28.74
CA LYS A 278 4.15 8.48 28.17
C LYS A 278 3.74 7.45 27.08
N PRO A 279 2.48 6.97 27.07
CA PRO A 279 2.03 5.99 26.08
C PRO A 279 1.78 6.62 24.68
N LEU A 280 2.43 6.10 23.62
CA LEU A 280 2.39 6.66 22.24
C LEU A 280 1.56 5.85 21.20
N ARG A 281 0.69 6.51 20.41
CA ARG A 281 -0.24 5.93 19.42
C ARG A 281 0.28 5.71 18.00
N ASN A 282 1.28 6.47 17.57
CA ASN A 282 1.97 6.26 16.28
C ASN A 282 2.61 4.87 16.21
N ILE A 283 2.75 4.22 17.35
CA ILE A 283 3.20 2.85 17.51
C ILE A 283 2.00 1.89 17.59
N THR A 284 0.72 2.27 17.75
CA THR A 284 -0.37 1.31 18.09
C THR A 284 -0.73 0.25 17.03
N PHE A 285 -0.58 0.52 15.72
CA PHE A 285 -0.70 -0.56 14.70
C PHE A 285 0.62 -1.31 14.46
N THR A 286 1.70 -0.88 15.11
CA THR A 286 2.99 -1.55 15.30
C THR A 286 3.20 -1.98 16.75
N ARG A 287 2.21 -1.79 17.64
CA ARG A 287 2.26 -2.17 19.04
C ARG A 287 2.05 -3.66 18.95
N LEU A 288 3.17 -4.35 19.06
CA LEU A 288 3.28 -5.40 20.04
C LEU A 288 2.14 -5.31 21.06
N PRO A 289 1.28 -6.35 21.18
CA PRO A 289 0.26 -6.37 22.21
C PRO A 289 0.83 -5.82 23.53
N GLU A 290 0.12 -4.89 24.17
CA GLU A 290 0.59 -4.35 25.44
C GLU A 290 0.53 -5.45 26.50
N GLY A 291 1.70 -5.91 26.94
CA GLY A 291 1.83 -7.03 27.88
C GLY A 291 2.52 -8.23 27.24
N GLU A 292 2.45 -9.37 27.92
CA GLU A 292 2.97 -10.63 27.40
C GLU A 292 2.18 -11.04 26.15
N THR A 293 2.88 -11.33 25.06
CA THR A 293 2.31 -11.90 23.84
C THR A 293 2.30 -13.43 23.94
N ASP A 294 1.40 -14.11 23.21
CA ASP A 294 1.43 -15.58 23.13
C ASP A 294 2.79 -16.09 22.62
N PHE A 295 3.50 -15.28 21.82
CA PHE A 295 4.83 -15.62 21.33
C PHE A 295 5.89 -15.57 22.44
N ASP A 296 5.69 -14.77 23.49
CA ASP A 296 6.61 -14.66 24.63
C ASP A 296 6.69 -15.98 25.42
N LEU A 297 5.62 -16.80 25.37
CA LEU A 297 5.58 -18.15 25.93
C LEU A 297 6.47 -19.14 25.15
N VAL A 298 6.75 -18.86 23.87
CA VAL A 298 7.57 -19.69 22.99
C VAL A 298 9.02 -19.20 22.96
N MET A 299 9.21 -17.88 22.93
CA MET A 299 10.50 -17.20 22.90
C MET A 299 10.43 -15.98 23.81
N SER A 300 11.20 -15.96 24.91
CA SER A 300 11.15 -14.85 25.88
C SER A 300 11.53 -13.49 25.25
N PRO A 301 11.07 -12.36 25.79
CA PRO A 301 11.46 -11.03 25.31
C PRO A 301 12.99 -10.81 25.25
N GLU A 302 13.74 -11.40 26.18
CA GLU A 302 15.22 -11.37 26.19
C GLU A 302 15.80 -12.15 25.01
N GLU A 303 15.30 -13.35 24.73
CA GLU A 303 15.68 -14.13 23.56
C GLU A 303 15.34 -13.38 22.27
N GLN A 304 14.14 -12.81 22.17
CA GLN A 304 13.70 -12.02 21.01
C GLN A 304 14.62 -10.81 20.77
N LYS A 305 15.01 -10.10 21.84
CA LYS A 305 15.96 -8.99 21.76
C LYS A 305 17.34 -9.47 21.30
N ARG A 306 17.83 -10.59 21.82
CA ARG A 306 19.10 -11.21 21.38
C ARG A 306 19.03 -11.59 19.90
N TRP A 307 17.98 -12.26 19.46
CA TRP A 307 17.80 -12.68 18.07
C TRP A 307 17.71 -11.51 17.10
N ARG A 308 17.15 -10.36 17.52
CA ARG A 308 17.21 -9.14 16.69
C ARG A 308 18.60 -8.52 16.63
N ALA A 309 19.33 -8.50 17.74
CA ALA A 309 20.62 -7.81 17.84
C ALA A 309 21.78 -8.64 17.26
N ASP A 310 21.77 -9.95 17.45
CA ASP A 310 22.80 -10.87 17.01
C ASP A 310 22.34 -11.62 15.75
N LEU A 311 22.80 -11.14 14.59
CA LEU A 311 22.46 -11.73 13.29
C LEU A 311 22.92 -13.18 13.14
N SER A 312 23.93 -13.61 13.92
CA SER A 312 24.42 -14.99 13.92
C SER A 312 23.63 -15.92 14.84
N PHE A 313 22.80 -15.37 15.74
CA PHE A 313 22.02 -16.16 16.67
C PHE A 313 20.91 -16.94 15.95
N GLN A 314 21.04 -18.26 15.97
CA GLN A 314 20.03 -19.20 15.50
C GLN A 314 19.73 -20.20 16.63
N ASP A 315 18.45 -20.46 16.86
CA ASP A 315 18.01 -21.51 17.76
C ASP A 315 17.12 -22.49 17.01
N LEU A 316 17.74 -23.60 16.61
CA LEU A 316 17.12 -24.72 15.91
C LEU A 316 16.91 -25.89 16.87
N SER A 317 16.72 -25.62 18.16
CA SER A 317 16.45 -26.65 19.16
C SER A 317 14.96 -26.76 19.51
N GLY A 318 14.61 -27.79 20.27
CA GLY A 318 13.26 -27.98 20.80
C GLY A 318 12.40 -28.97 20.01
N PRO A 319 11.27 -29.40 20.64
CA PRO A 319 10.35 -30.33 20.03
C PRO A 319 9.61 -29.69 18.86
N ARG A 320 9.32 -30.49 17.83
CA ARG A 320 8.45 -30.11 16.73
C ARG A 320 7.08 -30.73 16.92
N LEU A 321 6.07 -30.12 16.32
CA LEU A 321 4.73 -30.71 16.28
C LEU A 321 4.77 -32.01 15.47
N VAL A 322 4.06 -33.04 15.92
CA VAL A 322 3.80 -34.25 15.14
C VAL A 322 2.30 -34.36 14.92
N ASP A 323 1.86 -34.08 13.69
CA ASP A 323 0.46 -34.21 13.27
C ASP A 323 0.34 -35.20 12.10
N PRO A 324 0.02 -36.49 12.37
CA PRO A 324 -0.13 -37.51 11.34
C PRO A 324 -1.28 -37.24 10.36
N VAL A 325 -2.34 -36.55 10.80
CA VAL A 325 -3.51 -36.24 9.95
C VAL A 325 -3.13 -35.17 8.95
N LEU A 326 -2.48 -34.10 9.41
CA LEU A 326 -2.00 -33.02 8.56
C LEU A 326 -0.91 -33.51 7.60
N ARG A 327 0.05 -34.32 8.08
CA ARG A 327 1.05 -34.99 7.24
C ARG A 327 0.40 -35.81 6.13
N ARG A 328 -0.55 -36.68 6.47
CA ARG A 328 -1.27 -37.49 5.48
C ARG A 328 -1.99 -36.62 4.45
N LYS A 329 -2.62 -35.53 4.87
CA LYS A 329 -3.35 -34.59 3.99
C LYS A 329 -2.45 -33.96 2.92
N TYR A 330 -1.20 -33.62 3.25
CA TYR A 330 -0.26 -32.97 2.32
C TYR A 330 0.78 -33.90 1.69
N SER A 331 0.90 -35.15 2.15
CA SER A 331 1.86 -36.15 1.65
C SER A 331 1.84 -36.30 0.11
N ARG A 332 0.67 -36.33 -0.52
CA ARG A 332 0.56 -36.42 -1.99
C ARG A 332 1.15 -35.19 -2.69
N ARG A 333 0.91 -33.98 -2.15
CA ARG A 333 1.47 -32.74 -2.71
C ARG A 333 2.97 -32.68 -2.50
N TYR A 334 3.46 -33.12 -1.34
CA TYR A 334 4.88 -33.22 -1.08
C TYR A 334 5.59 -34.16 -2.07
N ARG A 335 5.03 -35.37 -2.32
CA ARG A 335 5.59 -36.28 -3.34
C ARG A 335 5.55 -35.70 -4.77
N GLN A 336 4.63 -34.78 -5.06
CA GLN A 336 4.63 -34.05 -6.34
C GLN A 336 5.72 -32.99 -6.36
N PHE A 337 5.90 -32.28 -5.24
CA PHE A 337 6.97 -31.31 -5.05
C PHE A 337 8.36 -31.97 -5.19
N GLU A 338 8.60 -33.13 -4.57
CA GLU A 338 9.87 -33.88 -4.67
C GLU A 338 10.22 -34.30 -6.11
N ARG A 339 9.24 -34.38 -7.00
CA ARG A 339 9.45 -34.73 -8.42
C ARG A 339 9.81 -33.54 -9.29
N LEU A 340 9.76 -32.32 -8.75
CA LEU A 340 10.23 -31.14 -9.47
C LEU A 340 11.74 -31.24 -9.66
N GLY A 341 12.24 -30.95 -10.87
CA GLY A 341 13.70 -30.88 -11.10
C GLY A 341 14.40 -29.81 -10.24
N SER A 342 13.62 -28.87 -9.73
CA SER A 342 14.02 -27.77 -8.84
C SER A 342 13.81 -28.04 -7.35
N ALA A 343 13.32 -29.22 -6.94
CA ALA A 343 12.90 -29.48 -5.56
C ALA A 343 13.99 -29.16 -4.53
N GLU A 344 15.20 -29.67 -4.72
CA GLU A 344 16.33 -29.44 -3.81
C GLU A 344 16.72 -27.97 -3.77
N ARG A 345 16.75 -27.28 -4.93
CA ARG A 345 17.04 -25.84 -4.97
C ARG A 345 16.00 -25.01 -4.22
N VAL A 346 14.71 -25.39 -4.31
CA VAL A 346 13.65 -24.74 -3.54
C VAL A 346 13.82 -25.00 -2.05
N ILE A 347 14.14 -26.24 -1.66
CA ILE A 347 14.39 -26.60 -0.25
C ILE A 347 15.54 -25.74 0.30
N ASP A 348 16.65 -25.61 -0.43
CA ASP A 348 17.80 -24.84 0.03
C ASP A 348 17.44 -23.36 0.24
N VAL A 349 16.78 -22.74 -0.73
CA VAL A 349 16.39 -21.33 -0.68
C VAL A 349 15.40 -21.06 0.45
N VAL A 350 14.41 -21.93 0.64
CA VAL A 350 13.44 -21.82 1.73
C VAL A 350 14.13 -22.07 3.08
N ARG A 351 15.08 -23.02 3.15
CA ARG A 351 15.85 -23.31 4.35
C ARG A 351 16.67 -22.10 4.77
N THR A 352 17.39 -21.47 3.84
CA THR A 352 18.16 -20.25 4.14
C THR A 352 17.27 -19.14 4.71
N TYR A 353 16.09 -18.93 4.14
CA TYR A 353 15.14 -17.96 4.70
C TYR A 353 14.67 -18.34 6.10
N VAL A 354 14.32 -19.62 6.34
CA VAL A 354 13.86 -20.09 7.65
C VAL A 354 14.95 -19.94 8.70
N ASP A 355 16.17 -20.41 8.42
CA ASP A 355 17.29 -20.36 9.36
C ASP A 355 17.73 -18.92 9.68
N ALA A 356 17.71 -18.02 8.68
CA ALA A 356 18.12 -16.64 8.88
C ALA A 356 17.03 -15.77 9.53
N ALA A 357 15.77 -15.94 9.12
CA ALA A 357 14.72 -14.92 9.31
C ALA A 357 13.48 -15.38 10.09
N ILE A 358 13.38 -16.65 10.50
CA ILE A 358 12.30 -17.13 11.38
C ILE A 358 12.85 -17.34 12.79
N PRO A 359 12.27 -16.71 13.82
CA PRO A 359 12.71 -16.92 15.19
C PRO A 359 12.26 -18.29 15.71
N VAL A 360 13.19 -19.00 16.36
CA VAL A 360 12.98 -20.31 17.02
C VAL A 360 12.15 -21.30 16.19
N PRO A 361 12.51 -21.55 14.91
CA PRO A 361 11.60 -22.10 13.91
C PRO A 361 11.03 -23.47 14.27
N ARG A 362 11.74 -24.29 15.07
CA ARG A 362 11.20 -25.57 15.56
C ARG A 362 10.12 -25.39 16.61
N ARG A 363 10.37 -24.57 17.65
CA ARG A 363 9.44 -24.34 18.76
C ARG A 363 8.19 -23.58 18.33
N SER A 364 8.30 -22.76 17.28
CA SER A 364 7.23 -21.90 16.76
C SER A 364 6.49 -22.48 15.54
N GLU A 365 6.89 -23.67 15.08
CA GLU A 365 6.32 -24.35 13.91
C GLU A 365 4.81 -24.59 14.06
N VAL A 366 4.06 -24.35 12.99
CA VAL A 366 2.59 -24.44 12.88
C VAL A 366 1.84 -23.39 13.69
N ALA A 367 2.26 -23.13 14.94
CA ALA A 367 1.63 -22.16 15.83
C ALA A 367 1.84 -20.71 15.36
N PHE A 368 3.06 -20.34 14.94
CA PHE A 368 3.41 -18.97 14.56
C PHE A 368 3.93 -18.82 13.15
N TRP A 369 4.29 -19.91 12.48
CA TRP A 369 4.57 -19.91 11.04
C TRP A 369 4.17 -21.23 10.38
N ALA A 370 3.97 -21.19 9.07
CA ALA A 370 3.68 -22.40 8.30
C ALA A 370 4.34 -22.39 6.92
N VAL A 371 4.92 -23.51 6.52
CA VAL A 371 5.36 -23.77 5.15
C VAL A 371 4.28 -24.53 4.37
N THR A 372 3.97 -24.09 3.16
CA THR A 372 3.05 -24.80 2.25
C THR A 372 3.81 -25.20 1.00
N CYS A 373 3.66 -26.46 0.57
CA CYS A 373 4.17 -26.95 -0.72
C CYS A 373 3.07 -26.89 -1.79
N LEU A 374 3.44 -26.51 -3.01
CA LEU A 374 2.54 -26.35 -4.16
C LEU A 374 1.21 -25.63 -3.82
N PRO A 375 1.25 -24.45 -3.17
CA PRO A 375 0.04 -23.69 -2.86
C PRO A 375 -0.78 -23.30 -4.10
N SER A 376 -0.12 -23.03 -5.23
CA SER A 376 -0.76 -22.80 -6.53
C SER A 376 0.13 -23.27 -7.68
N VAL A 377 -0.40 -23.21 -8.90
CA VAL A 377 0.38 -23.45 -10.12
C VAL A 377 1.59 -22.50 -10.16
N GLY A 378 2.77 -23.03 -10.49
CA GLY A 378 4.01 -22.25 -10.60
C GLY A 378 4.58 -21.72 -9.30
N MET A 379 4.14 -22.23 -8.14
CA MET A 379 4.64 -21.82 -6.83
C MET A 379 5.05 -23.05 -6.03
N PRO A 380 6.34 -23.45 -6.08
CA PRO A 380 6.82 -24.63 -5.38
C PRO A 380 6.62 -24.60 -3.86
N ALA A 381 6.90 -23.46 -3.22
CA ALA A 381 6.85 -23.32 -1.76
C ALA A 381 6.49 -21.90 -1.31
N ARG A 382 6.01 -21.79 -0.07
CA ARG A 382 5.62 -20.53 0.58
C ARG A 382 5.77 -20.62 2.09
N ILE A 383 6.23 -19.54 2.72
CA ILE A 383 6.23 -19.31 4.16
C ILE A 383 5.17 -18.27 4.53
N ASN A 384 4.38 -18.58 5.55
CA ASN A 384 3.34 -17.72 6.10
C ASN A 384 3.61 -17.47 7.57
N ILE A 385 3.36 -16.23 8.03
CA ILE A 385 3.41 -15.83 9.44
C ILE A 385 2.14 -15.02 9.72
N ASN A 386 1.50 -15.29 10.87
CA ASN A 386 0.26 -14.61 11.25
C ASN A 386 -0.81 -14.75 10.14
N TRP A 387 -1.23 -13.64 9.54
CA TRP A 387 -2.28 -13.56 8.51
C TRP A 387 -1.76 -13.22 7.12
N GLN A 388 -0.45 -13.41 6.84
CA GLN A 388 0.10 -13.15 5.52
C GLN A 388 1.23 -14.10 5.09
N GLU A 389 1.50 -14.06 3.79
CA GLU A 389 2.62 -14.70 3.12
C GLU A 389 3.83 -13.78 3.23
N VAL A 390 4.95 -14.26 3.77
CA VAL A 390 6.16 -13.43 3.97
C VAL A 390 7.30 -13.80 3.01
N PHE A 391 7.27 -15.02 2.48
CA PHE A 391 8.23 -15.52 1.52
C PHE A 391 7.55 -16.49 0.55
N ASN A 392 7.63 -16.22 -0.76
CA ASN A 392 7.08 -17.09 -1.80
C ASN A 392 8.17 -17.48 -2.78
N VAL A 393 8.24 -18.76 -3.16
CA VAL A 393 9.09 -19.23 -4.26
C VAL A 393 8.20 -19.49 -5.47
N HIS A 394 8.53 -18.87 -6.59
CA HIS A 394 7.82 -18.93 -7.86
C HIS A 394 8.70 -19.53 -8.96
N GLY A 395 8.07 -20.02 -10.02
CA GLY A 395 8.74 -20.48 -11.22
C GLY A 395 9.01 -21.99 -11.24
N HIS A 396 9.81 -22.40 -12.20
CA HIS A 396 10.14 -23.79 -12.47
C HIS A 396 11.62 -23.93 -12.84
N ASP A 397 12.21 -25.06 -12.44
CA ASP A 397 13.57 -25.49 -12.78
C ASP A 397 14.64 -24.42 -12.51
N ALA A 398 15.28 -23.88 -13.54
CA ALA A 398 16.36 -22.90 -13.39
C ALA A 398 15.88 -21.44 -13.29
N ASP A 399 14.59 -21.17 -13.49
CA ASP A 399 14.00 -19.82 -13.46
C ASP A 399 13.14 -19.63 -12.21
N LEU A 400 13.76 -19.83 -11.04
CA LEU A 400 13.12 -19.63 -9.76
C LEU A 400 13.28 -18.18 -9.29
N TRP A 401 12.18 -17.60 -8.82
CA TRP A 401 12.12 -16.25 -8.25
C TRP A 401 11.49 -16.28 -6.87
N CYS A 402 11.95 -15.41 -5.99
CA CYS A 402 11.44 -15.29 -4.64
C CYS A 402 10.84 -13.92 -4.39
N SER A 403 9.64 -13.89 -3.81
CA SER A 403 9.03 -12.67 -3.28
C SER A 403 9.24 -12.64 -1.77
N ILE A 404 9.81 -11.55 -1.25
CA ILE A 404 10.23 -11.41 0.15
C ILE A 404 9.64 -10.14 0.74
N PHE A 405 8.92 -10.27 1.84
CA PHE A 405 8.44 -9.14 2.64
C PHE A 405 9.40 -8.81 3.79
N MET A 406 9.53 -7.51 4.09
CA MET A 406 10.39 -7.00 5.16
C MET A 406 9.91 -5.64 5.67
N ALA A 407 10.50 -5.18 6.77
CA ALA A 407 10.28 -3.86 7.33
C ALA A 407 10.88 -2.80 6.39
N GLU A 408 10.21 -1.66 6.23
CA GLU A 408 10.75 -0.53 5.49
C GLU A 408 11.65 0.34 6.39
N SER A 409 11.33 0.39 7.69
CA SER A 409 11.92 1.30 8.67
C SER A 409 13.43 1.24 8.82
N PRO A 410 14.12 0.08 8.71
CA PRO A 410 15.58 0.05 8.75
C PRO A 410 16.25 0.76 7.57
N PHE A 411 15.50 1.02 6.48
CA PHE A 411 16.01 1.70 5.28
C PHE A 411 15.73 3.21 5.30
N TYR A 412 14.98 3.74 6.27
CA TYR A 412 14.61 5.17 6.30
C TYR A 412 15.80 6.12 6.43
N GLU A 413 16.91 5.66 7.00
CA GLU A 413 18.15 6.45 7.12
C GLU A 413 19.10 6.28 5.93
N TRP A 414 18.74 5.50 4.92
CA TRP A 414 19.59 5.27 3.78
C TRP A 414 19.61 6.48 2.84
N SER A 415 20.80 6.84 2.38
CA SER A 415 20.95 7.76 1.26
C SER A 415 20.51 7.08 -0.05
N GLN A 416 20.23 7.89 -1.08
CA GLN A 416 19.98 7.36 -2.42
C GLN A 416 21.17 6.52 -2.90
N GLU A 417 22.41 6.99 -2.70
CA GLU A 417 23.63 6.26 -3.06
C GLU A 417 23.72 4.89 -2.36
N ARG A 418 23.36 4.81 -1.07
CA ARG A 418 23.35 3.54 -0.34
C ARG A 418 22.30 2.58 -0.88
N SER A 419 21.14 3.12 -1.25
CA SER A 419 20.07 2.33 -1.89
C SER A 419 20.50 1.83 -3.26
N ASP A 420 21.13 2.67 -4.07
CA ASP A 420 21.62 2.30 -5.40
C ASP A 420 22.67 1.19 -5.31
N LYS A 421 23.59 1.24 -4.33
CA LYS A 421 24.56 0.18 -4.05
C LYS A 421 23.92 -1.17 -3.70
N LEU A 422 22.73 -1.18 -3.10
CA LEU A 422 21.99 -2.43 -2.86
C LEU A 422 21.53 -3.05 -4.18
N TYR A 423 20.97 -2.24 -5.09
CA TYR A 423 20.55 -2.71 -6.42
C TYR A 423 21.72 -3.09 -7.32
N GLU A 424 22.89 -2.47 -7.16
CA GLU A 424 24.13 -2.87 -7.83
C GLU A 424 24.66 -4.21 -7.31
N ARG A 425 24.50 -4.49 -6.01
CA ARG A 425 24.90 -5.77 -5.38
C ARG A 425 24.00 -6.93 -5.79
N TYR A 426 22.71 -6.66 -5.98
CA TYR A 426 21.68 -7.64 -6.31
C TYR A 426 20.97 -7.26 -7.60
N LEU A 427 21.52 -7.70 -8.73
CA LEU A 427 21.12 -7.22 -10.06
C LEU A 427 19.70 -7.63 -10.43
N THR A 428 19.15 -8.66 -9.78
CA THR A 428 17.80 -9.14 -10.06
C THR A 428 16.76 -8.66 -9.06
N LEU A 429 17.18 -7.81 -8.11
CA LEU A 429 16.30 -7.23 -7.11
C LEU A 429 15.32 -6.24 -7.75
N GLN A 430 14.03 -6.49 -7.56
CA GLN A 430 12.93 -5.70 -8.12
C GLN A 430 11.96 -5.29 -7.00
N PRO A 431 11.80 -3.99 -6.70
CA PRO A 431 10.82 -3.54 -5.73
C PRO A 431 9.41 -3.73 -6.28
N THR A 432 8.45 -4.05 -5.42
CA THR A 432 7.03 -4.09 -5.79
C THR A 432 6.19 -3.20 -4.88
N SER A 433 4.97 -2.89 -5.34
CA SER A 433 3.96 -2.20 -4.53
C SER A 433 3.03 -3.16 -3.78
N HIS A 434 3.36 -4.46 -3.77
CA HIS A 434 2.52 -5.47 -3.13
C HIS A 434 2.55 -5.30 -1.62
N ARG A 435 1.35 -5.22 -1.02
CA ARG A 435 1.17 -4.95 0.42
C ARG A 435 0.02 -5.77 0.98
N TYR A 436 0.19 -6.21 2.22
CA TYR A 436 -0.83 -6.93 2.98
C TYR A 436 -1.26 -6.11 4.20
N LYS A 437 -2.58 -6.04 4.45
CA LYS A 437 -3.11 -5.34 5.63
C LYS A 437 -2.48 -5.82 6.96
N PRO A 438 -2.27 -7.14 7.19
CA PRO A 438 -1.57 -7.63 8.38
C PRO A 438 -0.13 -7.13 8.56
N GLY A 439 0.56 -6.72 7.49
CA GLY A 439 1.93 -6.17 7.56
C GLY A 439 2.00 -4.75 8.11
N GLY A 440 0.87 -4.03 8.23
CA GLY A 440 0.85 -2.65 8.68
C GLY A 440 1.48 -1.66 7.68
N GLU A 441 1.78 -0.44 8.11
CA GLU A 441 2.34 0.58 7.21
C GLU A 441 3.86 0.47 7.02
N ASP A 442 4.57 -0.24 7.90
CA ASP A 442 6.01 -0.45 7.82
C ASP A 442 6.32 -1.78 7.12
N GLN A 443 6.13 -1.80 5.80
CA GLN A 443 6.36 -2.96 4.96
C GLN A 443 6.88 -2.59 3.57
N LEU A 444 7.76 -3.43 3.06
CA LEU A 444 8.34 -3.42 1.71
C LEU A 444 8.33 -4.83 1.14
N ASN A 445 8.23 -4.95 -0.19
CA ASN A 445 8.31 -6.23 -0.89
C ASN A 445 9.30 -6.17 -2.06
N PHE A 446 10.12 -7.20 -2.17
CA PHE A 446 11.04 -7.40 -3.28
C PHE A 446 10.79 -8.72 -3.99
N TYR A 447 11.02 -8.73 -5.30
CA TYR A 447 11.28 -9.92 -6.09
C TYR A 447 12.78 -10.03 -6.35
N ILE A 448 13.33 -11.24 -6.27
CA ILE A 448 14.73 -11.52 -6.55
C ILE A 448 14.87 -12.94 -7.11
N ARG A 449 15.84 -13.21 -7.99
CA ARG A 449 16.07 -14.59 -8.43
C ARG A 449 16.60 -15.44 -7.29
N ALA A 450 16.25 -16.72 -7.32
CA ALA A 450 16.63 -17.69 -6.31
C ALA A 450 18.16 -17.86 -6.14
N ASP A 451 18.97 -17.56 -7.15
CA ASP A 451 20.44 -17.56 -7.09
C ASP A 451 21.01 -16.48 -6.15
N GLU A 452 20.35 -15.34 -6.02
CA GLU A 452 20.83 -14.25 -5.16
C GLU A 452 20.22 -14.29 -3.75
N VAL A 453 19.21 -15.13 -3.49
CA VAL A 453 18.47 -15.14 -2.22
C VAL A 453 19.36 -15.40 -1.03
N GLU A 454 20.28 -16.37 -1.10
CA GLU A 454 21.13 -16.74 0.03
C GLU A 454 21.96 -15.53 0.52
N SER A 455 22.64 -14.86 -0.40
CA SER A 455 23.39 -13.64 -0.11
C SER A 455 22.49 -12.51 0.37
N PHE A 456 21.33 -12.32 -0.27
CA PHE A 456 20.40 -11.23 0.06
C PHE A 456 19.78 -11.37 1.45
N VAL A 457 19.30 -12.57 1.82
CA VAL A 457 18.63 -12.78 3.11
C VAL A 457 19.61 -12.84 4.28
N THR A 458 20.89 -13.10 4.01
CA THR A 458 21.96 -13.09 5.02
C THR A 458 22.74 -11.78 5.06
N ASP A 459 22.43 -10.84 4.16
CA ASP A 459 23.09 -9.54 4.10
C ASP A 459 22.86 -8.77 5.40
N PRO A 460 23.92 -8.31 6.10
CA PRO A 460 23.78 -7.60 7.37
C PRO A 460 23.04 -6.26 7.24
N GLU A 461 22.94 -5.70 6.02
CA GLU A 461 22.17 -4.49 5.75
C GLU A 461 20.68 -4.78 5.49
N VAL A 462 20.29 -6.02 5.15
CA VAL A 462 18.92 -6.41 4.78
C VAL A 462 18.26 -7.29 5.85
N LEU A 463 18.98 -8.27 6.39
CA LEU A 463 18.46 -9.23 7.36
C LEU A 463 17.76 -8.58 8.57
N PRO A 464 18.25 -7.47 9.16
CA PRO A 464 17.53 -6.79 10.24
C PRO A 464 16.09 -6.42 9.86
N ALA A 465 15.84 -6.00 8.62
CA ALA A 465 14.51 -5.65 8.14
C ALA A 465 13.59 -6.86 8.00
N ILE A 466 14.11 -7.99 7.55
CA ILE A 466 13.34 -9.24 7.45
C ILE A 466 13.00 -9.75 8.85
N ARG A 467 13.99 -9.77 9.76
CA ARG A 467 13.82 -10.21 11.15
C ARG A 467 12.79 -9.36 11.91
N GLU A 468 12.88 -8.04 11.81
CA GLU A 468 11.97 -7.13 12.48
C GLU A 468 10.53 -7.28 11.95
N PHE A 469 10.35 -7.54 10.66
CA PHE A 469 9.03 -7.79 10.09
C PHE A 469 8.42 -9.10 10.59
N ASN A 470 9.18 -10.19 10.50
CA ASN A 470 8.71 -11.52 10.90
C ASN A 470 8.41 -11.60 12.39
N LEU A 471 9.28 -11.05 13.24
CA LEU A 471 9.07 -11.03 14.68
C LEU A 471 7.80 -10.24 15.05
N ARG A 472 7.60 -9.04 14.48
CA ARG A 472 6.38 -8.25 14.72
C ARG A 472 5.11 -9.00 14.34
N LEU A 473 5.14 -9.79 13.27
CA LEU A 473 3.99 -10.62 12.90
C LEU A 473 3.75 -11.75 13.88
N MET A 474 4.79 -12.44 14.35
CA MET A 474 4.64 -13.51 15.34
C MET A 474 4.11 -12.99 16.67
N GLN A 475 4.58 -11.83 17.10
CA GLN A 475 4.13 -11.19 18.33
C GLN A 475 2.68 -10.69 18.24
N ARG A 476 2.13 -10.46 17.04
CA ARG A 476 0.71 -10.11 16.85
C ARG A 476 -0.24 -11.28 17.08
N GLY A 477 0.26 -12.51 17.11
CA GLY A 477 -0.53 -13.70 17.35
C GLY A 477 -0.29 -14.82 16.33
N PRO A 478 -1.04 -15.92 16.47
CA PRO A 478 -0.74 -17.19 15.80
C PRO A 478 -0.93 -17.13 14.28
N CYS A 479 -0.27 -18.07 13.60
CA CYS A 479 -0.41 -18.29 12.17
C CYS A 479 -1.73 -19.00 11.83
N ILE A 480 -2.59 -18.34 11.06
CA ILE A 480 -3.88 -18.93 10.65
C ILE A 480 -3.73 -19.98 9.54
N TYR A 481 -2.53 -20.11 8.97
CA TYR A 481 -2.24 -21.03 7.87
C TYR A 481 -1.73 -22.40 8.33
N GLY A 482 -1.68 -22.68 9.64
CA GLY A 482 -1.24 -23.98 10.17
C GLY A 482 -1.94 -25.18 9.55
N ARG A 483 -3.24 -25.06 9.21
CA ARG A 483 -4.02 -26.12 8.52
C ARG A 483 -3.56 -26.45 7.09
N TYR A 484 -2.66 -25.65 6.53
CA TYR A 484 -2.02 -25.82 5.22
C TYR A 484 -0.53 -26.14 5.33
N HIS A 485 -0.03 -26.38 6.55
CA HIS A 485 1.37 -26.68 6.78
C HIS A 485 1.74 -28.05 6.19
N CYS A 486 2.88 -28.13 5.51
CA CYS A 486 3.41 -29.35 4.92
C CYS A 486 4.52 -29.94 5.81
N MET A 487 4.15 -30.88 6.67
CA MET A 487 5.06 -31.51 7.64
C MET A 487 6.31 -32.11 6.97
N ASP A 488 6.15 -32.84 5.87
CA ASP A 488 7.27 -33.50 5.19
C ASP A 488 8.26 -32.50 4.56
N LEU A 489 7.79 -31.31 4.16
CA LEU A 489 8.69 -30.25 3.70
C LEU A 489 9.40 -29.60 4.88
N ALA A 490 8.69 -29.38 5.99
CA ALA A 490 9.29 -28.85 7.20
C ALA A 490 10.35 -29.78 7.80
N ASP A 491 10.21 -31.10 7.65
CA ASP A 491 11.26 -32.08 8.03
C ASP A 491 12.58 -31.79 7.29
N ARG A 492 12.53 -31.62 5.96
CA ARG A 492 13.70 -31.25 5.14
C ARG A 492 14.29 -29.88 5.51
N LEU A 493 13.47 -28.97 6.03
CA LEU A 493 13.91 -27.64 6.43
C LEU A 493 14.56 -27.67 7.82
N LEU A 494 14.02 -28.43 8.78
CA LEU A 494 14.32 -28.29 10.21
C LEU A 494 15.10 -29.45 10.83
N ASP A 495 15.04 -30.66 10.28
CA ASP A 495 15.64 -31.84 10.92
C ASP A 495 17.09 -32.08 10.49
N GLU A 496 18.00 -32.13 11.46
CA GLU A 496 19.44 -32.35 11.23
C GLU A 496 19.76 -33.67 10.53
N LYS A 497 19.01 -34.73 10.80
CA LYS A 497 19.21 -36.03 10.15
C LYS A 497 18.85 -35.98 8.67
N GLU A 498 17.77 -35.29 8.31
CA GLU A 498 17.40 -35.07 6.91
C GLU A 498 18.32 -34.07 6.22
N ARG A 499 18.88 -33.10 6.97
CA ARG A 499 19.94 -32.18 6.49
C ARG A 499 21.25 -32.92 6.19
N ALA A 500 21.57 -33.99 6.91
CA ALA A 500 22.77 -34.82 6.70
C ALA A 500 22.57 -35.96 5.68
N GLY A 501 21.35 -36.15 5.15
CA GLY A 501 21.03 -37.25 4.23
C GLY A 501 20.86 -38.62 4.89
N GLU A 502 20.72 -38.67 6.21
CA GLU A 502 20.42 -39.91 6.94
C GLU A 502 18.91 -40.14 6.95
N LEU A 503 18.43 -41.04 6.09
CA LEU A 503 17.03 -41.46 6.03
C LEU A 503 16.52 -41.92 7.42
N PRO A 504 15.29 -41.57 7.81
CA PRO A 504 14.70 -42.06 9.06
C PRO A 504 14.64 -43.59 9.05
N THR A 505 15.22 -44.21 10.07
CA THR A 505 14.99 -45.62 10.35
C THR A 505 13.49 -45.81 10.63
N ALA A 506 12.83 -46.58 9.77
CA ALA A 506 11.42 -46.90 9.91
C ALA A 506 11.15 -47.46 11.32
N VAL A 507 10.38 -46.72 12.11
CA VAL A 507 9.84 -47.24 13.37
C VAL A 507 8.92 -48.40 13.01
N SER A 508 9.38 -49.61 13.31
CA SER A 508 8.57 -50.82 13.23
C SER A 508 7.53 -50.78 14.36
N THR A 509 6.27 -50.95 13.95
CA THR A 509 5.03 -51.31 14.70
C THR A 509 5.04 -51.19 16.22
#